data_AF-A0AAW8KC68-F1
#
_entry.id   AF-A0AAW8KC68-F1
#
_cell.length_a   1.000
_cell.length_b   1.000
_cell.length_c   1.000
_cell.angle_alpha   90.00
_cell.angle_beta   90.00
_cell.angle_gamma   90.00
#
_symmetry.space_group_name_H-M   'P 1'
#
loop_
_entity.id
_entity.type
_entity.pdbx_description
1 polymer ?
#
loop_
_entity_poly.entity_id
_entity_poly.type
_entity_poly.pdbx_seq_one_letter_code
_entity_poly.pdbx_strand_id
1 'polypeptide(L)'
;QHPALPRLIPSGFVGDSVILEMLVNKYTHHLPEYRQAKIYKELGMDFSTSSINRWMHDTIDLLYPLYFCQMNKVMESSVLHIDETTIPINDKPGKTRKGYIWSVADGSQNSRGLFFYYRGGSRSQKIVDLLLHGYKGAVLTDDCKSYHQLKYFPHVVHLACWAHARRKFYEIKDNFKEECAYILRLIGALYLVEEGLRAREASADEFLAERRSRSVPILAELHKYLLIRQRNCTPKSGLGAAISYTLNLWENLTRYTTDGTFPIDNNPVERSVRSVALGRKNWLFINSDTSGEDNAVI
;
A
#
# COMPACT_ATOMS: atom_id res chain seq x y z
N GLN A 1 -12.18 -45.27 -15.03
CA GLN A 1 -12.65 -44.10 -14.26
C GLN A 1 -11.42 -43.27 -13.93
N HIS A 2 -11.36 -42.00 -14.36
CA HIS A 2 -10.29 -41.11 -13.88
C HIS A 2 -10.48 -40.92 -12.38
N PRO A 3 -9.40 -40.89 -11.58
CA PRO A 3 -9.52 -40.59 -10.16
C PRO A 3 -10.20 -39.24 -10.01
N ALA A 4 -11.16 -39.15 -9.07
CA ALA A 4 -11.76 -37.87 -8.72
C ALA A 4 -10.64 -36.91 -8.31
N LEU A 5 -10.71 -35.67 -8.80
CA LEU A 5 -9.78 -34.64 -8.36
C LEU A 5 -9.84 -34.53 -6.83
N PRO A 6 -8.68 -34.35 -6.16
CA PRO A 6 -8.67 -34.16 -4.71
C PRO A 6 -9.52 -32.94 -4.35
N ARG A 7 -10.39 -33.11 -3.36
CA ARG A 7 -11.23 -32.02 -2.83
C ARG A 7 -10.37 -31.04 -2.03
N LEU A 8 -10.76 -29.77 -2.03
CA LEU A 8 -10.11 -28.73 -1.22
C LEU A 8 -10.09 -29.10 0.27
N ILE A 9 -11.22 -29.60 0.79
CA ILE A 9 -11.35 -30.07 2.16
C ILE A 9 -11.66 -31.57 2.16
N PRO A 10 -10.69 -32.43 2.52
CA PRO A 10 -10.90 -33.87 2.59
C PRO A 10 -12.08 -34.22 3.50
N SER A 11 -12.99 -35.06 3.01
CA SER A 11 -14.19 -35.49 3.74
C SER A 11 -15.12 -34.34 4.18
N GLY A 12 -15.02 -33.16 3.56
CA GLY A 12 -15.85 -32.00 3.88
C GLY A 12 -17.33 -32.21 3.54
N PHE A 13 -18.22 -31.70 4.39
CA PHE A 13 -19.67 -31.73 4.20
C PHE A 13 -20.17 -30.86 3.04
N VAL A 14 -19.35 -29.91 2.57
CA VAL A 14 -19.72 -28.88 1.60
C VAL A 14 -18.85 -28.99 0.35
N GLY A 15 -19.47 -28.87 -0.83
CA GLY A 15 -18.76 -28.92 -2.11
C GLY A 15 -17.81 -27.73 -2.31
N ASP A 16 -16.72 -27.96 -3.04
CA ASP A 16 -15.65 -26.98 -3.26
C ASP A 16 -16.17 -25.66 -3.86
N SER A 17 -17.19 -25.71 -4.72
CA SER A 17 -17.82 -24.52 -5.31
C SER A 17 -18.42 -23.57 -4.28
N VAL A 18 -19.03 -24.12 -3.22
CA VAL A 18 -19.64 -23.32 -2.14
C VAL A 18 -18.56 -22.66 -1.28
N ILE A 19 -17.45 -23.38 -1.03
CA ILE A 19 -16.31 -22.82 -0.27
C ILE A 19 -15.65 -21.69 -1.07
N LEU A 20 -15.46 -21.87 -2.38
CA LEU A 20 -14.95 -20.83 -3.27
C LEU A 20 -15.88 -19.61 -3.32
N GLU A 21 -17.20 -19.83 -3.38
CA GLU A 21 -18.18 -18.74 -3.31
C GLU A 21 -18.09 -17.99 -1.97
N MET A 22 -17.91 -18.69 -0.86
CA MET A 22 -17.73 -18.07 0.46
C MET A 22 -16.49 -17.14 0.48
N LEU A 23 -15.37 -17.58 -0.10
CA LEU A 23 -14.13 -16.80 -0.22
C LEU A 23 -14.35 -15.55 -1.09
N VAL A 24 -14.94 -15.70 -2.28
CA VAL A 24 -15.26 -14.58 -3.18
C VAL A 24 -16.17 -13.56 -2.47
N ASN A 25 -17.22 -14.05 -1.80
CA ASN A 25 -18.12 -13.19 -1.04
C ASN A 25 -17.39 -12.40 0.05
N LYS A 26 -16.46 -13.02 0.78
CA LYS A 26 -15.70 -12.33 1.83
C LYS A 26 -14.70 -11.33 1.27
N TYR A 27 -13.84 -11.76 0.35
CA TYR A 27 -12.65 -11.00 -0.04
C TYR A 27 -12.90 -10.05 -1.20
N THR A 28 -13.77 -10.42 -2.14
CA THR A 28 -14.14 -9.57 -3.28
C THR A 28 -15.37 -8.71 -2.98
N HIS A 29 -16.40 -9.28 -2.36
CA HIS A 29 -17.66 -8.56 -2.10
C HIS A 29 -17.78 -8.00 -0.68
N HIS A 30 -16.76 -8.20 0.16
CA HIS A 30 -16.72 -7.70 1.53
C HIS A 30 -17.92 -8.14 2.38
N LEU A 31 -18.46 -9.34 2.14
CA LEU A 31 -19.55 -9.94 2.89
C LEU A 31 -18.98 -10.81 4.03
N PRO A 32 -19.02 -10.35 5.30
CA PRO A 32 -18.48 -11.09 6.44
C PRO A 32 -19.21 -12.41 6.68
N GLU A 33 -18.49 -13.36 7.27
CA GLU A 33 -18.87 -14.75 7.42
C GLU A 33 -20.19 -14.93 8.20
N TYR A 34 -20.45 -14.11 9.21
CA TYR A 34 -21.72 -14.19 9.96
C TYR A 34 -22.93 -13.78 9.11
N ARG A 35 -22.75 -12.86 8.15
CA ARG A 35 -23.80 -12.52 7.17
C ARG A 35 -23.98 -13.64 6.17
N GLN A 36 -22.90 -14.25 5.71
CA GLN A 36 -22.96 -15.43 4.85
C GLN A 36 -23.70 -16.59 5.54
N ALA A 37 -23.39 -16.90 6.80
CA ALA A 37 -24.09 -17.92 7.60
C ALA A 37 -25.60 -17.67 7.66
N LYS A 38 -26.02 -16.41 7.84
CA LYS A 38 -27.44 -16.04 7.83
C LYS A 38 -28.11 -16.31 6.48
N ILE A 39 -27.44 -15.93 5.37
CA ILE A 39 -27.95 -16.16 4.01
C ILE A 39 -28.11 -17.66 3.74
N TYR A 40 -27.10 -18.47 4.07
CA TYR A 40 -27.20 -19.92 3.91
C TYR A 40 -28.33 -20.53 4.75
N LYS A 41 -28.54 -20.03 5.97
CA LYS A 41 -29.64 -20.47 6.83
C LYS A 41 -31.01 -20.17 6.22
N GLU A 42 -31.18 -19.01 5.59
CA GLU A 42 -32.40 -18.64 4.85
C GLU A 42 -32.64 -19.57 3.65
N LEU A 43 -31.58 -20.12 3.05
CA LEU A 43 -31.63 -21.13 2.00
C LEU A 43 -31.80 -22.58 2.53
N GLY A 44 -32.03 -22.76 3.84
CA GLY A 44 -32.21 -24.08 4.46
C GLY A 44 -30.91 -24.81 4.82
N MET A 45 -29.75 -24.16 4.71
CA MET A 45 -28.44 -24.70 5.07
C MET A 45 -27.92 -24.06 6.36
N ASP A 46 -28.00 -24.77 7.49
CA ASP A 46 -27.58 -24.24 8.80
C ASP A 46 -26.08 -24.43 9.04
N PHE A 47 -25.27 -23.51 8.50
CA PHE A 47 -23.83 -23.46 8.76
C PHE A 47 -23.52 -22.49 9.90
N SER A 48 -22.74 -22.94 10.90
CA SER A 48 -22.20 -22.01 11.89
C SER A 48 -21.13 -21.11 11.27
N THR A 49 -21.02 -19.86 11.76
CA THR A 49 -19.92 -18.95 11.38
C THR A 49 -18.55 -19.58 11.60
N SER A 50 -18.40 -20.41 12.64
CA SER A 50 -17.15 -21.14 12.94
C SER A 50 -16.83 -22.22 11.91
N SER A 51 -17.82 -22.84 11.28
CA SER A 51 -17.61 -23.82 10.22
C SER A 51 -17.15 -23.12 8.95
N ILE A 52 -17.81 -22.02 8.58
CA ILE A 52 -17.40 -21.18 7.43
C ILE A 52 -15.97 -20.67 7.62
N ASN A 53 -15.65 -20.13 8.80
CA ASN A 53 -14.31 -19.62 9.09
C ASN A 53 -13.23 -20.69 8.96
N ARG A 54 -13.49 -21.91 9.46
CA ARG A 54 -12.57 -23.05 9.32
C ARG A 54 -12.37 -23.43 7.85
N TRP A 55 -13.44 -23.56 7.08
CA TRP A 55 -13.33 -23.92 5.66
C TRP A 55 -12.56 -22.88 4.85
N MET A 56 -12.72 -21.60 5.18
CA MET A 56 -11.91 -20.53 4.57
C MET A 56 -10.43 -20.69 4.94
N HIS A 57 -10.11 -20.87 6.22
CA HIS A 57 -8.73 -21.05 6.69
C HIS A 57 -8.06 -22.25 6.01
N ASP A 58 -8.70 -23.42 6.06
CA ASP A 58 -8.20 -24.65 5.44
C ASP A 58 -7.96 -24.48 3.92
N THR A 59 -8.78 -23.66 3.25
CA THR A 59 -8.62 -23.38 1.81
C THR A 59 -7.51 -22.36 1.54
N ILE A 60 -7.36 -21.34 2.39
CA ILE A 60 -6.30 -20.33 2.29
C ILE A 60 -4.93 -20.97 2.56
N ASP A 61 -4.86 -21.97 3.43
CA ASP A 61 -3.63 -22.74 3.67
C ASP A 61 -3.06 -23.36 2.37
N LEU A 62 -3.93 -23.75 1.45
CA LEU A 62 -3.54 -24.29 0.15
C LEU A 62 -2.96 -23.22 -0.79
N LEU A 63 -3.17 -21.93 -0.51
CA LEU A 63 -2.70 -20.82 -1.34
C LEU A 63 -1.30 -20.33 -0.96
N TYR A 64 -0.74 -20.71 0.19
CA TYR A 64 0.60 -20.29 0.61
C TYR A 64 1.69 -20.50 -0.45
N PRO A 65 1.78 -21.65 -1.15
CA PRO A 65 2.79 -21.82 -2.21
C PRO A 65 2.67 -20.76 -3.32
N LEU A 66 1.45 -20.42 -3.72
CA LEU A 66 1.21 -19.38 -4.72
C LEU A 66 1.54 -17.99 -4.17
N TYR A 67 1.14 -17.71 -2.93
CA TYR A 67 1.44 -16.46 -2.24
C TYR A 67 2.95 -16.24 -2.12
N PHE A 68 3.73 -17.25 -1.71
CA PHE A 68 5.19 -17.14 -1.66
C PHE A 68 5.82 -16.96 -3.06
N CYS A 69 5.28 -17.62 -4.09
CA CYS A 69 5.72 -17.35 -5.47
C CYS A 69 5.46 -15.90 -5.88
N GLN A 70 4.28 -15.36 -5.55
CA GLN A 70 3.91 -13.97 -5.80
C GLN A 70 4.81 -13.00 -5.05
N MET A 71 5.07 -13.25 -3.76
CA MET A 71 6.01 -12.47 -2.95
C MET A 71 7.38 -12.44 -3.61
N ASN A 72 7.95 -13.60 -3.94
CA ASN A 72 9.27 -13.68 -4.56
C ASN A 72 9.32 -12.91 -5.88
N LYS A 73 8.28 -13.04 -6.72
CA LYS A 73 8.19 -12.32 -8.00
C LYS A 73 8.13 -10.80 -7.81
N VAL A 74 7.33 -10.30 -6.88
CA VAL A 74 7.27 -8.86 -6.60
C VAL A 74 8.60 -8.36 -6.06
N MET A 75 9.26 -9.12 -5.17
CA MET A 75 10.55 -8.77 -4.58
C MET A 75 11.72 -8.77 -5.58
N GLU A 76 11.56 -9.36 -6.78
CA GLU A 76 12.51 -9.23 -7.90
C GLU A 76 12.44 -7.86 -8.61
N SER A 77 11.46 -7.01 -8.26
CA SER A 77 11.32 -5.69 -8.89
C SER A 77 12.51 -4.78 -8.62
N SER A 78 12.83 -3.92 -9.58
CA SER A 78 13.80 -2.85 -9.38
C SER A 78 13.26 -1.70 -8.53
N VAL A 79 11.94 -1.57 -8.41
CA VAL A 79 11.27 -0.52 -7.64
C VAL A 79 10.04 -1.10 -6.94
N LEU A 80 10.02 -1.02 -5.61
CA LEU A 80 8.86 -1.40 -4.81
C LEU A 80 8.06 -0.18 -4.38
N HIS A 81 6.74 -0.28 -4.48
CA HIS A 81 5.80 0.58 -3.80
C HIS A 81 5.38 -0.07 -2.48
N ILE A 82 5.55 0.61 -1.36
CA ILE A 82 5.18 0.09 -0.05
C ILE A 82 4.27 1.08 0.67
N ASP A 83 3.18 0.57 1.21
CA ASP A 83 2.26 1.32 2.05
C ASP A 83 1.72 0.41 3.16
N GLU A 84 1.21 1.00 4.23
CA GLU A 84 0.60 0.26 5.31
C GLU A 84 -0.77 0.81 5.68
N THR A 85 -1.72 -0.09 5.90
CA THR A 85 -3.08 0.29 6.25
C THR A 85 -3.51 -0.33 7.56
N THR A 86 -4.32 0.41 8.29
CA THR A 86 -4.77 0.01 9.62
C THR A 86 -5.80 -1.10 9.53
N ILE A 87 -5.77 -2.07 10.42
CA ILE A 87 -6.81 -3.09 10.56
C ILE A 87 -7.16 -3.28 12.04
N PRO A 88 -8.45 -3.31 12.42
CA PRO A 88 -8.85 -3.58 13.80
C PRO A 88 -8.66 -5.07 14.13
N ILE A 89 -8.03 -5.36 15.27
CA ILE A 89 -7.73 -6.72 15.75
C ILE A 89 -8.40 -6.93 17.10
N ASN A 90 -9.20 -7.97 17.22
CA ASN A 90 -9.87 -8.37 18.46
C ASN A 90 -9.25 -9.68 18.96
N ASP A 91 -8.07 -9.58 19.56
CA ASP A 91 -7.35 -10.69 20.18
C ASP A 91 -7.64 -10.82 21.69
N LYS A 92 -8.47 -9.93 22.25
CA LYS A 92 -8.88 -9.91 23.65
C LYS A 92 -10.38 -9.66 23.77
N PRO A 93 -11.13 -10.47 24.55
CA PRO A 93 -12.57 -10.29 24.69
C PRO A 93 -12.99 -8.85 24.98
N GLY A 94 -13.87 -8.31 24.12
CA GLY A 94 -14.44 -6.97 24.27
C GLY A 94 -13.51 -5.80 23.96
N LYS A 95 -12.29 -6.03 23.46
CA LYS A 95 -11.35 -4.95 23.12
C LYS A 95 -10.73 -5.15 21.74
N THR A 96 -10.74 -4.09 20.94
CA THR A 96 -9.99 -4.04 19.69
C THR A 96 -8.70 -3.25 19.86
N ARG A 97 -7.58 -3.78 19.36
CA ARG A 97 -6.35 -3.03 19.16
C ARG A 97 -6.20 -2.62 17.71
N LYS A 98 -5.42 -1.57 17.48
CA LYS A 98 -5.04 -1.11 16.15
C LYS A 98 -3.88 -1.96 15.63
N GLY A 99 -4.11 -2.70 14.56
CA GLY A 99 -3.10 -3.42 13.79
C GLY A 99 -2.84 -2.79 12.43
N TYR A 100 -1.90 -3.40 11.70
CA TYR A 100 -1.50 -2.96 10.37
C TYR A 100 -1.26 -4.16 9.45
N ILE A 101 -1.62 -3.99 8.19
CA ILE A 101 -1.25 -4.87 7.08
C ILE A 101 -0.48 -4.03 6.07
N TRP A 102 0.61 -4.59 5.57
CA TRP A 102 1.53 -3.95 4.64
C TRP A 102 1.16 -4.37 3.23
N SER A 103 1.21 -3.44 2.29
CA SER A 103 0.99 -3.69 0.87
C SER A 103 2.30 -3.43 0.15
N VAL A 104 2.74 -4.38 -0.65
CA VAL A 104 3.98 -4.29 -1.44
C VAL A 104 3.64 -4.57 -2.89
N ALA A 105 3.86 -3.59 -3.76
CA ALA A 105 3.58 -3.70 -5.18
C ALA A 105 4.84 -3.48 -6.02
N ASP A 106 4.92 -4.20 -7.13
CA ASP A 106 5.94 -3.99 -8.14
C ASP A 106 5.65 -2.67 -8.88
N GLY A 107 6.55 -1.70 -8.72
CA GLY A 107 6.50 -0.37 -9.32
C GLY A 107 7.19 -0.22 -10.66
N SER A 108 7.69 -1.32 -11.24
CA SER A 108 8.22 -1.32 -12.60
C SER A 108 7.10 -1.19 -13.63
N GLN A 109 7.46 -0.80 -14.87
CA GLN A 109 6.50 -0.65 -15.97
C GLN A 109 5.75 -1.96 -16.27
N ASN A 110 6.44 -3.10 -16.17
CA ASN A 110 5.88 -4.45 -16.34
C ASN A 110 5.58 -5.06 -14.97
N SER A 111 4.61 -4.45 -14.26
CA SER A 111 4.28 -4.83 -12.88
C SER A 111 3.94 -6.32 -12.77
N ARG A 112 4.61 -7.00 -11.84
CA ARG A 112 4.35 -8.38 -11.43
C ARG A 112 3.21 -8.48 -10.41
N GLY A 113 2.49 -7.39 -10.15
CA GLY A 113 1.40 -7.34 -9.19
C GLY A 113 1.84 -6.90 -7.80
N LEU A 114 1.18 -7.44 -6.77
CA LEU A 114 1.38 -7.06 -5.38
C LEU A 114 1.20 -8.26 -4.45
N PHE A 115 1.64 -8.10 -3.20
CA PHE A 115 1.26 -8.97 -2.10
C PHE A 115 0.95 -8.14 -0.86
N PHE A 116 0.16 -8.69 0.05
CA PHE A 116 -0.01 -8.14 1.38
C PHE A 116 0.90 -8.89 2.35
N TYR A 117 1.41 -8.21 3.37
CA TYR A 117 2.23 -8.80 4.41
C TYR A 117 1.71 -8.44 5.78
N TYR A 118 1.45 -9.46 6.59
CA TYR A 118 0.96 -9.31 7.96
C TYR A 118 1.92 -10.01 8.92
N ARG A 119 2.24 -9.34 10.04
CA ARG A 119 3.00 -9.96 11.13
C ARG A 119 2.65 -9.34 12.47
N GLY A 120 1.80 -10.02 13.24
CA GLY A 120 1.34 -9.57 14.55
C GLY A 120 0.59 -8.23 14.54
N GLY A 121 0.16 -7.75 13.37
CA GLY A 121 -0.39 -6.41 13.17
C GLY A 121 0.60 -5.28 13.50
N SER A 122 1.91 -5.56 13.48
CA SER A 122 2.94 -4.58 13.83
C SER A 122 3.21 -3.60 12.70
N ARG A 123 3.44 -2.33 13.07
CA ARG A 123 4.01 -1.29 12.19
C ARG A 123 5.44 -0.92 12.59
N SER A 124 6.15 -1.78 13.31
CA SER A 124 7.50 -1.45 13.77
C SER A 124 8.52 -1.43 12.62
N GLN A 125 9.62 -0.71 12.86
CA GLN A 125 10.85 -0.74 12.06
C GLN A 125 11.31 -2.19 11.77
N LYS A 126 11.28 -3.07 12.78
CA LYS A 126 11.58 -4.51 12.61
C LYS A 126 10.79 -5.20 11.48
N ILE A 127 9.56 -4.76 11.19
CA ILE A 127 8.80 -5.34 10.08
C ILE A 127 9.41 -5.00 8.73
N VAL A 128 9.81 -3.73 8.54
CA VAL A 128 10.49 -3.29 7.32
C VAL A 128 11.85 -4.00 7.19
N ASP A 129 12.53 -4.31 8.30
CA ASP A 129 13.81 -5.06 8.27
C ASP A 129 13.61 -6.49 7.75
N LEU A 130 12.57 -7.15 8.25
CA LEU A 130 12.22 -8.50 7.84
C LEU A 130 11.73 -8.55 6.39
N LEU A 131 10.90 -7.57 6.01
CA LEU A 131 10.27 -7.50 4.69
C LEU A 131 11.31 -7.22 3.59
N LEU A 132 12.27 -6.33 3.86
CA LEU A 132 13.27 -5.89 2.88
C LEU A 132 14.63 -6.56 3.09
N HIS A 133 14.68 -7.65 3.86
CA HIS A 133 15.92 -8.37 4.09
C HIS A 133 16.51 -8.87 2.76
N GLY A 134 17.72 -8.42 2.44
CA GLY A 134 18.41 -8.80 1.20
C GLY A 134 17.89 -8.13 -0.08
N TYR A 135 16.85 -7.29 -0.01
CA TYR A 135 16.34 -6.56 -1.17
C TYR A 135 17.36 -5.54 -1.68
N LYS A 136 17.41 -5.37 -3.01
CA LYS A 136 18.27 -4.41 -3.70
C LYS A 136 17.45 -3.71 -4.77
N GLY A 137 17.37 -2.39 -4.73
CA GLY A 137 16.55 -1.60 -5.64
C GLY A 137 16.01 -0.35 -4.98
N ALA A 138 15.03 0.29 -5.59
CA ALA A 138 14.36 1.44 -5.01
C ALA A 138 13.12 1.02 -4.22
N VAL A 139 12.78 1.82 -3.21
CA VAL A 139 11.56 1.67 -2.41
C VAL A 139 10.91 3.04 -2.32
N LEU A 140 9.67 3.14 -2.80
CA LEU A 140 8.84 4.33 -2.69
C LEU A 140 7.82 4.16 -1.57
N THR A 141 7.86 5.06 -0.59
CA THR A 141 6.95 5.05 0.56
C THR A 141 6.36 6.44 0.82
N ASP A 142 5.44 6.51 1.78
CA ASP A 142 5.11 7.75 2.48
C ASP A 142 6.16 8.08 3.57
N ASP A 143 5.80 8.97 4.50
CA ASP A 143 6.65 9.42 5.63
C ASP A 143 6.34 8.67 6.95
N CYS A 144 6.08 7.37 6.89
CA CYS A 144 5.97 6.60 8.12
C CYS A 144 7.34 6.45 8.81
N LYS A 145 7.36 6.63 10.13
CA LYS A 145 8.56 6.46 10.98
C LYS A 145 9.22 5.09 10.83
N SER A 146 8.44 4.09 10.37
CA SER A 146 8.90 2.73 10.14
C SER A 146 9.91 2.64 8.99
N TYR A 147 9.85 3.55 8.03
CA TYR A 147 10.78 3.62 6.90
C TYR A 147 12.08 4.37 7.23
N HIS A 148 12.20 5.02 8.40
CA HIS A 148 13.40 5.79 8.75
C HIS A 148 14.69 4.96 8.79
N GLN A 149 14.58 3.64 8.96
CA GLN A 149 15.72 2.74 8.95
C GLN A 149 16.26 2.44 7.55
N LEU A 150 15.50 2.73 6.47
CA LEU A 150 15.92 2.48 5.09
C LEU A 150 17.22 3.19 4.75
N LYS A 151 17.53 4.30 5.42
CA LYS A 151 18.82 5.00 5.29
C LYS A 151 20.03 4.16 5.69
N TYR A 152 19.83 3.08 6.44
CA TYR A 152 20.89 2.14 6.84
C TYR A 152 21.00 0.94 5.89
N PHE A 153 20.17 0.86 4.83
CA PHE A 153 20.17 -0.23 3.88
C PHE A 153 21.02 0.18 2.68
N PRO A 154 22.28 -0.31 2.55
CA PRO A 154 23.24 0.23 1.59
C PRO A 154 22.86 -0.01 0.12
N HIS A 155 21.96 -0.97 -0.13
CA HIS A 155 21.52 -1.35 -1.47
C HIS A 155 20.08 -0.92 -1.78
N VAL A 156 19.48 -0.10 -0.90
CA VAL A 156 18.12 0.39 -1.08
C VAL A 156 18.13 1.89 -1.33
N VAL A 157 17.55 2.31 -2.45
CA VAL A 157 17.31 3.73 -2.76
C VAL A 157 15.93 4.11 -2.24
N HIS A 158 15.87 4.90 -1.18
CA HIS A 158 14.60 5.37 -0.64
C HIS A 158 14.07 6.56 -1.46
N LEU A 159 12.86 6.42 -2.01
CA LEU A 159 12.09 7.46 -2.68
C LEU A 159 10.93 7.89 -1.78
N ALA A 160 10.49 9.15 -1.90
CA ALA A 160 9.32 9.67 -1.20
C ALA A 160 8.22 10.11 -2.17
N CYS A 161 6.97 9.98 -1.72
CA CYS A 161 5.79 10.20 -2.55
C CYS A 161 5.36 11.68 -2.65
N TRP A 162 5.37 12.26 -3.85
CA TRP A 162 4.88 13.63 -4.07
C TRP A 162 3.38 13.79 -3.85
N ALA A 163 2.57 12.75 -4.07
CA ALA A 163 1.14 12.81 -3.82
C ALA A 163 0.84 13.08 -2.32
N HIS A 164 1.64 12.49 -1.42
CA HIS A 164 1.55 12.74 0.02
C HIS A 164 1.98 14.16 0.41
N ALA A 165 3.11 14.64 -0.11
CA ALA A 165 3.55 16.02 0.11
C ALA A 165 2.51 17.02 -0.41
N ARG A 166 1.97 16.82 -1.62
CA ARG A 166 0.90 17.62 -2.21
C ARG A 166 -0.35 17.66 -1.34
N ARG A 167 -0.77 16.51 -0.78
CA ARG A 167 -1.96 16.39 0.07
C ARG A 167 -1.87 17.32 1.29
N LYS A 168 -0.71 17.44 1.92
CA LYS A 168 -0.50 18.34 3.07
C LYS A 168 -0.80 19.80 2.77
N PHE A 169 -0.44 20.29 1.58
CA PHE A 169 -0.76 21.65 1.15
C PHE A 169 -2.22 21.79 0.71
N TYR A 170 -2.76 20.76 0.05
CA TYR A 170 -4.16 20.77 -0.39
C TYR A 170 -5.14 20.85 0.78
N GLU A 171 -4.89 20.12 1.86
CA GLU A 171 -5.74 20.09 3.07
C GLU A 171 -5.83 21.44 3.79
N ILE A 172 -4.84 22.32 3.61
CA ILE A 172 -4.76 23.62 4.30
C ILE A 172 -4.98 24.82 3.36
N LYS A 173 -5.27 24.56 2.07
CA LYS A 173 -5.30 25.58 1.02
C LYS A 173 -6.27 26.74 1.30
N ASP A 174 -7.38 26.46 1.99
CA ASP A 174 -8.40 27.48 2.27
C ASP A 174 -7.93 28.48 3.35
N ASN A 175 -7.00 28.05 4.21
CA ASN A 175 -6.40 28.86 5.27
C ASN A 175 -5.15 29.61 4.81
N PHE A 176 -4.46 29.13 3.78
CA PHE A 176 -3.20 29.68 3.26
C PHE A 176 -3.24 29.76 1.73
N LYS A 177 -4.20 30.53 1.21
CA LYS A 177 -4.59 30.51 -0.20
C LYS A 177 -3.45 30.83 -1.16
N GLU A 178 -2.74 31.92 -0.92
CA GLU A 178 -1.69 32.39 -1.84
C GLU A 178 -0.49 31.43 -1.84
N GLU A 179 -0.02 31.02 -0.66
CA GLU A 179 1.11 30.10 -0.54
C GLU A 179 0.78 28.73 -1.11
N CYS A 180 -0.37 28.18 -0.78
CA CYS A 180 -0.78 26.86 -1.27
C CYS A 180 -1.05 26.89 -2.76
N ALA A 181 -1.66 27.95 -3.31
CA ALA A 181 -1.86 28.07 -4.75
C ALA A 181 -0.53 28.04 -5.51
N TYR A 182 0.48 28.79 -5.05
CA TYR A 182 1.79 28.81 -5.69
C TYR A 182 2.52 27.46 -5.57
N ILE A 183 2.53 26.84 -4.39
CA ILE A 183 3.15 25.54 -4.15
C ILE A 183 2.48 24.44 -4.99
N LEU A 184 1.14 24.38 -4.96
CA LEU A 184 0.37 23.38 -5.70
C LEU A 184 0.52 23.56 -7.22
N ARG A 185 0.70 24.79 -7.71
CA ARG A 185 1.01 25.05 -9.12
C ARG A 185 2.37 24.47 -9.52
N LEU A 186 3.40 24.66 -8.71
CA LEU A 186 4.73 24.09 -8.98
C LEU A 186 4.71 22.56 -8.94
N ILE A 187 4.07 21.96 -7.93
CA ILE A 187 3.88 20.50 -7.87
C ILE A 187 3.08 20.02 -9.09
N GLY A 188 2.02 20.73 -9.48
CA GLY A 188 1.23 20.41 -10.67
C GLY A 188 2.07 20.43 -11.95
N ALA A 189 3.01 21.36 -12.09
CA ALA A 189 3.92 21.41 -13.23
C ALA A 189 4.83 20.18 -13.32
N LEU A 190 5.26 19.61 -12.18
CA LEU A 190 5.99 18.33 -12.17
C LEU A 190 5.13 17.19 -12.73
N TYR A 191 3.87 17.13 -12.30
CA TYR A 191 2.92 16.13 -12.79
C TYR A 191 2.63 16.27 -14.29
N LEU A 192 2.52 17.50 -14.81
CA LEU A 192 2.35 17.72 -16.25
C LEU A 192 3.53 17.20 -17.07
N VAL A 193 4.76 17.29 -16.55
CA VAL A 193 5.94 16.67 -17.20
C VAL A 193 5.79 15.15 -17.24
N GLU A 194 5.45 14.54 -16.10
CA GLU A 194 5.26 13.08 -16.00
C GLU A 194 4.13 12.56 -16.88
N GLU A 195 3.00 13.25 -16.91
CA GLU A 195 1.84 12.92 -17.74
C GLU A 195 2.20 13.01 -19.24
N GLY A 196 2.90 14.07 -19.65
CA GLY A 196 3.36 14.22 -21.03
C GLY A 196 4.31 13.11 -21.47
N LEU A 197 5.21 12.66 -20.58
CA LEU A 197 6.13 11.54 -20.84
C LEU A 197 5.39 10.21 -20.96
N ARG A 198 4.42 9.94 -20.07
CA ARG A 198 3.59 8.72 -20.13
C ARG A 198 2.71 8.69 -21.37
N ALA A 199 2.11 9.81 -21.75
CA ALA A 199 1.18 9.89 -22.89
C ALA A 199 1.85 9.56 -24.23
N ARG A 200 3.16 9.76 -24.35
CA ARG A 200 3.95 9.44 -25.54
C ARG A 200 4.78 8.17 -25.40
N GLU A 201 4.52 7.37 -24.35
CA GLU A 201 5.23 6.12 -24.06
C GLU A 201 6.76 6.28 -24.03
N ALA A 202 7.21 7.38 -23.41
CA ALA A 202 8.63 7.73 -23.37
C ALA A 202 9.50 6.64 -22.70
N SER A 203 10.71 6.46 -23.21
CA SER A 203 11.70 5.56 -22.62
C SER A 203 12.25 6.09 -21.29
N ALA A 204 12.92 5.23 -20.51
CA ALA A 204 13.55 5.65 -19.26
C ALA A 204 14.60 6.77 -19.49
N ASP A 205 15.36 6.71 -20.58
CA ASP A 205 16.35 7.76 -20.90
C ASP A 205 15.68 9.10 -21.21
N GLU A 206 14.54 9.06 -21.89
CA GLU A 206 13.74 10.27 -22.17
C GLU A 206 13.12 10.84 -20.89
N PHE A 207 12.61 9.98 -20.00
CA PHE A 207 12.17 10.41 -18.66
C PHE A 207 13.29 11.13 -17.92
N LEU A 208 14.49 10.54 -17.90
CA LEU A 208 15.65 11.12 -17.20
C LEU A 208 16.06 12.48 -17.81
N ALA A 209 16.14 12.56 -19.15
CA ALA A 209 16.51 13.78 -19.85
C ALA A 209 15.50 14.91 -19.63
N GLU A 210 14.20 14.61 -19.75
CA GLU A 210 13.12 15.60 -19.58
C GLU A 210 13.00 16.05 -18.12
N ARG A 211 13.14 15.14 -17.15
CA ARG A 211 13.16 15.48 -15.73
C ARG A 211 14.32 16.40 -15.39
N ARG A 212 15.52 16.14 -15.93
CA ARG A 212 16.69 17.00 -15.73
C ARG A 212 16.51 18.38 -16.33
N SER A 213 15.92 18.49 -17.52
CA SER A 213 15.75 19.77 -18.21
C SER A 213 14.59 20.61 -17.67
N ARG A 214 13.50 19.98 -17.20
CA ARG A 214 12.26 20.67 -16.78
C ARG A 214 11.91 20.50 -15.31
N SER A 215 11.90 19.28 -14.79
CA SER A 215 11.48 19.02 -13.41
C SER A 215 12.50 19.54 -12.39
N VAL A 216 13.80 19.40 -12.65
CA VAL A 216 14.86 19.87 -11.73
C VAL A 216 14.82 21.39 -11.52
N PRO A 217 14.67 22.25 -12.54
CA PRO A 217 14.46 23.68 -12.34
C PRO A 217 13.21 24.02 -11.51
N ILE A 218 12.07 23.34 -11.76
CA ILE A 218 10.83 23.52 -10.99
C ILE A 218 11.05 23.14 -9.52
N LEU A 219 11.74 22.03 -9.27
CA LEU A 219 12.11 21.59 -7.93
C LEU A 219 13.01 22.61 -7.23
N ALA A 220 13.99 23.18 -7.93
CA ALA A 220 14.87 24.21 -7.37
C ALA A 220 14.10 25.49 -6.97
N GLU A 221 13.16 25.93 -7.81
CA GLU A 221 12.25 27.04 -7.51
C GLU A 221 11.40 26.74 -6.27
N LEU A 222 10.77 25.56 -6.24
CA LEU A 222 9.95 25.12 -5.12
C LEU A 222 10.78 25.04 -3.83
N HIS A 223 11.98 24.47 -3.87
CA HIS A 223 12.85 24.34 -2.70
C HIS A 223 13.18 25.70 -2.10
N LYS A 224 13.62 26.63 -2.96
CA LYS A 224 13.96 28.00 -2.56
C LYS A 224 12.76 28.68 -1.92
N TYR A 225 11.57 28.54 -2.51
CA TYR A 225 10.35 29.11 -1.96
C TYR A 225 10.02 28.54 -0.58
N LEU A 226 10.07 27.21 -0.43
CA LEU A 226 9.78 26.54 0.84
C LEU A 226 10.76 26.96 1.94
N LEU A 227 12.06 27.07 1.66
CA LEU A 227 13.08 27.52 2.62
C LEU A 227 12.85 28.96 3.09
N ILE A 228 12.49 29.86 2.17
CA ILE A 228 12.16 31.26 2.51
C ILE A 228 10.92 31.30 3.39
N ARG A 229 9.87 30.57 3.03
CA ARG A 229 8.62 30.54 3.79
C ARG A 229 8.77 29.88 5.16
N GLN A 230 9.60 28.84 5.27
CA GLN A 230 9.86 28.17 6.55
C GLN A 230 10.36 29.15 7.62
N ARG A 231 11.24 30.09 7.24
CA ARG A 231 11.80 31.11 8.15
C ARG A 231 10.76 32.11 8.65
N ASN A 232 9.68 32.30 7.88
CA ASN A 232 8.67 33.34 8.11
C ASN A 232 7.33 32.77 8.57
N CYS A 233 7.24 31.47 8.85
CA CYS A 233 6.01 30.82 9.30
C CYS A 233 6.19 30.19 10.68
N THR A 234 5.12 30.20 11.48
CA THR A 234 5.10 29.49 12.77
C THR A 234 5.20 27.98 12.50
N PRO A 235 6.19 27.25 13.05
CA PRO A 235 6.40 25.83 12.75
C PRO A 235 5.19 24.93 13.04
N LYS A 236 4.38 25.29 14.05
CA LYS A 236 3.17 24.56 14.45
C LYS A 236 1.92 24.93 13.64
N SER A 237 1.99 25.94 12.76
CA SER A 237 0.88 26.26 11.86
C SER A 237 0.69 25.13 10.83
N GLY A 238 -0.49 25.04 10.22
CA GLY A 238 -0.74 24.08 9.14
C GLY A 238 0.29 24.20 8.01
N LEU A 239 0.61 25.43 7.60
CA LEU A 239 1.63 25.71 6.59
C LEU A 239 3.04 25.30 7.06
N GLY A 240 3.43 25.66 8.29
CA GLY A 240 4.74 25.30 8.84
C GLY A 240 4.96 23.80 8.95
N ALA A 241 3.91 23.05 9.31
CA ALA A 241 3.93 21.59 9.36
C ALA A 241 4.07 20.98 7.94
N ALA A 242 3.32 21.47 6.95
CA ALA A 242 3.38 20.98 5.57
C ALA A 242 4.74 21.28 4.90
N ILE A 243 5.31 22.46 5.15
CA ILE A 243 6.65 22.84 4.68
C ILE A 243 7.70 21.93 5.33
N SER A 244 7.65 21.75 6.65
CA SER A 244 8.63 20.93 7.37
C SER A 244 8.58 19.47 6.91
N TYR A 245 7.37 18.92 6.72
CA TYR A 245 7.18 17.59 6.15
C TYR A 245 7.90 17.45 4.79
N THR A 246 7.66 18.40 3.89
CA THR A 246 8.20 18.35 2.52
C THR A 246 9.72 18.52 2.50
N LEU A 247 10.26 19.43 3.31
CA LEU A 247 11.70 19.68 3.39
C LEU A 247 12.47 18.52 4.05
N ASN A 248 11.89 17.87 5.06
CA ASN A 248 12.51 16.70 5.70
C ASN A 248 12.67 15.52 4.74
N LEU A 249 11.79 15.42 3.74
CA LEU A 249 11.82 14.38 2.71
C LEU A 249 12.47 14.84 1.41
N TRP A 250 13.01 16.06 1.35
CA TRP A 250 13.38 16.71 0.10
C TRP A 250 14.33 15.88 -0.77
N GLU A 251 15.35 15.28 -0.15
CA GLU A 251 16.28 14.40 -0.85
C GLU A 251 15.54 13.21 -1.48
N ASN A 252 14.71 12.51 -0.71
CA ASN A 252 13.93 11.37 -1.18
C ASN A 252 12.88 11.76 -2.24
N LEU A 253 12.27 12.93 -2.11
CA LEU A 253 11.29 13.49 -3.05
C LEU A 253 11.93 13.89 -4.38
N THR A 254 13.22 14.24 -4.41
CA THR A 254 13.90 14.68 -5.63
C THR A 254 14.61 13.55 -6.37
N ARG A 255 14.88 12.42 -5.69
CA ARG A 255 15.53 11.23 -6.27
C ARG A 255 14.83 10.64 -7.50
N TYR A 256 13.52 10.80 -7.68
CA TYR A 256 12.87 10.32 -8.91
C TYR A 256 13.44 10.96 -10.20
N THR A 257 14.14 12.10 -10.07
CA THR A 257 14.82 12.76 -11.20
C THR A 257 16.21 12.22 -11.53
N THR A 258 16.72 11.27 -10.73
CA THR A 258 18.06 10.69 -10.93
C THR A 258 18.06 9.42 -11.78
N ASP A 259 16.91 8.77 -11.92
CA ASP A 259 16.71 7.55 -12.69
C ASP A 259 15.34 7.60 -13.40
N GLY A 260 15.32 7.29 -14.70
CA GLY A 260 14.11 7.34 -15.52
C GLY A 260 13.03 6.31 -15.17
N THR A 261 13.43 5.22 -14.49
CA THR A 261 12.52 4.18 -14.04
C THR A 261 11.82 4.51 -12.73
N PHE A 262 12.30 5.52 -12.00
CA PHE A 262 11.74 5.87 -10.69
C PHE A 262 10.39 6.59 -10.83
N PRO A 263 9.36 6.15 -10.09
CA PRO A 263 8.07 6.81 -10.05
C PRO A 263 8.08 8.05 -9.15
N ILE A 264 7.26 9.05 -9.50
CA ILE A 264 7.07 10.27 -8.71
C ILE A 264 6.16 10.07 -7.47
N ASP A 265 5.28 9.06 -7.49
CA ASP A 265 4.32 8.80 -6.42
C ASP A 265 3.93 7.33 -6.24
N ASN A 266 3.32 7.07 -5.09
CA ASN A 266 2.99 5.74 -4.58
C ASN A 266 1.54 5.33 -4.90
N ASN A 267 0.88 6.01 -5.85
CA ASN A 267 -0.53 5.77 -6.15
C ASN A 267 -0.87 4.33 -6.57
N PRO A 268 0.01 3.55 -7.22
CA PRO A 268 -0.28 2.14 -7.53
C PRO A 268 -0.63 1.31 -6.30
N VAL A 269 0.16 1.39 -5.22
CA VAL A 269 -0.12 0.64 -3.98
C VAL A 269 -1.25 1.27 -3.16
N GLU A 270 -1.39 2.61 -3.15
CA GLU A 270 -2.53 3.24 -2.47
C GLU A 270 -3.89 2.79 -3.05
N ARG A 271 -3.94 2.44 -4.34
CA ARG A 271 -5.14 1.88 -4.98
C ARG A 271 -5.45 0.47 -4.48
N SER A 272 -4.46 -0.37 -4.24
CA SER A 272 -4.69 -1.73 -3.74
C SER A 272 -5.19 -1.72 -2.29
N VAL A 273 -4.73 -0.77 -1.47
CA VAL A 273 -5.20 -0.58 -0.09
C VAL A 273 -6.70 -0.22 -0.01
N ARG A 274 -7.31 0.29 -1.09
CA ARG A 274 -8.73 0.68 -1.08
C ARG A 274 -9.67 -0.50 -0.85
N SER A 275 -9.33 -1.71 -1.30
CA SER A 275 -10.15 -2.90 -1.03
C SER A 275 -10.21 -3.19 0.47
N VAL A 276 -9.07 -3.11 1.16
CA VAL A 276 -8.99 -3.26 2.63
C VAL A 276 -9.80 -2.17 3.32
N ALA A 277 -9.70 -0.91 2.85
CA ALA A 277 -10.47 0.20 3.40
C ALA A 277 -11.99 0.03 3.23
N LEU A 278 -12.43 -0.52 2.10
CA LEU A 278 -13.83 -0.86 1.86
C LEU A 278 -14.29 -2.03 2.73
N GLY A 279 -13.44 -3.05 2.87
CA GLY A 279 -13.66 -4.18 3.77
C GLY A 279 -13.89 -3.72 5.21
N ARG A 280 -13.07 -2.82 5.75
CA ARG A 280 -13.21 -2.28 7.12
C ARG A 280 -14.52 -1.55 7.39
N LYS A 281 -15.27 -1.16 6.35
CA LYS A 281 -16.63 -0.59 6.52
C LYS A 281 -17.68 -1.69 6.67
N ASN A 282 -17.36 -2.92 6.28
CA ASN A 282 -18.28 -4.05 6.19
C ASN A 282 -18.02 -5.15 7.23
N TRP A 283 -16.81 -5.24 7.77
CA TRP A 283 -16.42 -6.14 8.86
C TRP A 283 -15.77 -5.37 10.01
N LEU A 284 -15.92 -5.88 11.24
CA LEU A 284 -15.60 -5.13 12.46
C LEU A 284 -14.14 -5.28 12.91
N PHE A 285 -13.56 -6.48 12.75
CA PHE A 285 -12.20 -6.82 13.20
C PHE A 285 -11.75 -8.16 12.62
N ILE A 286 -10.44 -8.40 12.65
CA ILE A 286 -9.87 -9.76 12.61
C ILE A 286 -9.78 -10.31 14.04
N ASN A 287 -10.09 -11.59 14.26
CA ASN A 287 -10.23 -12.19 15.59
C ASN A 287 -8.93 -12.83 16.14
N SER A 288 -7.88 -12.91 15.31
CA SER A 288 -6.60 -13.53 15.68
C SER A 288 -5.50 -13.04 14.75
N ASP A 289 -4.24 -13.24 15.13
CA ASP A 289 -3.09 -12.98 14.25
C ASP A 289 -3.07 -13.94 13.05
N THR A 290 -3.44 -15.21 13.23
CA THR A 290 -3.58 -16.19 12.14
C THR A 290 -4.57 -15.72 11.08
N SER A 291 -5.73 -15.21 11.47
CA SER A 291 -6.68 -14.63 10.51
C SER A 291 -6.16 -13.34 9.85
N GLY A 292 -5.20 -12.65 10.47
CA GLY A 292 -4.48 -11.56 9.83
C GLY A 292 -3.52 -12.04 8.75
N GLU A 293 -2.86 -13.17 8.97
CA GLU A 293 -2.01 -13.85 7.99
C GLU A 293 -2.84 -14.38 6.82
N ASP A 294 -3.98 -15.05 7.09
CA ASP A 294 -4.91 -15.52 6.07
C ASP A 294 -5.36 -14.39 5.13
N ASN A 295 -5.73 -13.25 5.72
CA ASN A 295 -6.15 -12.07 4.96
C ASN A 295 -5.02 -11.42 4.15
N ALA A 296 -3.76 -11.72 4.44
CA ALA A 296 -2.63 -11.28 3.63
C ALA A 296 -2.38 -12.21 2.44
N VAL A 297 -2.75 -13.49 2.56
CA VAL A 297 -2.54 -14.52 1.53
C VAL A 297 -3.52 -14.39 0.35
N ILE A 298 -4.73 -13.87 0.59
CA ILE A 298 -5.84 -13.84 -0.38
C ILE A 298 -6.28 -12.44 -0.82
#